data_AF-A0A924M591-F1
#
_entry.id   AF-A0A924M591-F1
#
_cell.length_a   1.000
_cell.length_b   1.000
_cell.length_c   1.000
_cell.angle_alpha   90.00
_cell.angle_beta   90.00
_cell.angle_gamma   90.00
#
_symmetry.space_group_name_H-M   'P 1'
#
loop_
_entity.id
_entity.type
_entity.pdbx_description
1 polymer ?
#
loop_
_entity_poly.entity_id
_entity_poly.type
_entity_poly.pdbx_seq_one_letter_code
_entity_poly.pdbx_strand_id
1 'polypeptide(L)'
;MPRTGPEYAQSFLSHRSALLDLLEHLPEDQGNFAAWEGAMTFKGLLDHLSSSSRRMRSMMAGQKPEPAQPSASFAEAKAAMQHDAPEIGGFLSSLTEDNLSRTVAAFGGMQMPISALVAGMLEHEIHHKGQIWMMARMIGVQPPMFARLG
;
A
#
# COMPACT_ATOMS: atom_id res chain seq x y z
N MET A 1 16.43 -16.34 10.33
CA MET A 1 15.02 -16.69 10.52
C MET A 1 14.20 -15.96 9.45
N PRO A 2 13.19 -16.59 8.84
CA PRO A 2 12.23 -15.86 8.01
C PRO A 2 11.48 -14.81 8.85
N ARG A 3 11.03 -13.71 8.23
CA ARG A 3 10.24 -12.69 8.92
C ARG A 3 8.90 -13.26 9.40
N THR A 4 8.50 -12.88 10.59
CA THR A 4 7.20 -13.17 11.21
C THR A 4 6.11 -12.20 10.73
N GLY A 5 4.84 -12.55 10.96
CA GLY A 5 3.69 -11.66 10.68
C GLY A 5 3.85 -10.27 11.31
N PRO A 6 4.16 -10.16 12.61
CA PRO A 6 4.42 -8.87 13.27
C PRO A 6 5.56 -8.06 12.63
N GLU A 7 6.65 -8.69 12.20
CA GLU A 7 7.75 -8.01 11.51
C GLU A 7 7.33 -7.50 10.12
N TYR A 8 6.49 -8.25 9.40
CA TYR A 8 5.89 -7.78 8.14
C TYR A 8 4.93 -6.61 8.37
N ALA A 9 4.07 -6.70 9.39
CA ALA A 9 3.14 -5.63 9.76
C ALA A 9 3.89 -4.35 10.13
N GLN A 10 4.95 -4.46 10.93
CA GLN A 10 5.78 -3.33 11.30
C GLN A 10 6.45 -2.69 10.07
N SER A 11 6.99 -3.50 9.15
CA SER A 11 7.59 -3.00 7.91
C SER A 11 6.57 -2.33 6.99
N PHE A 12 5.35 -2.86 6.90
CA PHE A 12 4.29 -2.24 6.12
C PHE A 12 3.86 -0.91 6.73
N LEU A 13 3.56 -0.91 8.02
CA LEU A 13 3.06 0.25 8.75
C LEU A 13 4.11 1.37 8.81
N SER A 14 5.40 1.07 8.89
CA SER A 14 6.44 2.11 8.86
C SER A 14 6.45 2.89 7.54
N HIS A 15 6.28 2.21 6.40
CA HIS A 15 6.20 2.85 5.09
C HIS A 15 4.84 3.52 4.86
N ARG A 16 3.74 2.85 5.19
CA ARG A 16 2.39 3.39 5.05
C ARG A 16 2.22 4.64 5.90
N SER A 17 2.71 4.63 7.14
CA SER A 17 2.59 5.78 8.05
C SER A 17 3.40 6.98 7.57
N ALA A 18 4.63 6.78 7.06
CA ALA A 18 5.38 7.86 6.44
C ALA A 18 4.65 8.44 5.23
N LEU A 19 3.95 7.60 4.45
CA LEU A 19 3.12 8.08 3.34
C LEU A 19 1.97 8.93 3.86
N LEU A 20 1.25 8.47 4.89
CA LEU A 20 0.19 9.26 5.51
C LEU A 20 0.71 10.62 6.03
N ASP A 21 1.90 10.67 6.65
CA ASP A 21 2.55 11.94 7.04
C ASP A 21 2.74 12.89 5.85
N LEU A 22 3.23 12.37 4.72
CA LEU A 22 3.37 13.18 3.51
C LEU A 22 2.02 13.72 3.03
N LEU A 23 0.96 12.90 3.07
CA LEU A 23 -0.36 13.27 2.56
C LEU A 23 -1.00 14.44 3.33
N GLU A 24 -0.64 14.64 4.60
CA GLU A 24 -1.06 15.79 5.41
C GLU A 24 -0.51 17.12 4.87
N HIS A 25 0.60 17.07 4.13
CA HIS A 25 1.29 18.25 3.59
C HIS A 25 1.01 18.47 2.09
N LEU A 26 0.31 17.55 1.43
CA LEU A 26 -0.03 17.69 0.01
C LEU A 26 -1.27 18.59 -0.17
N PRO A 27 -1.18 19.68 -0.96
CA PRO A 27 -2.32 20.54 -1.25
C PRO A 27 -3.46 19.75 -1.89
N GLU A 28 -4.70 20.08 -1.51
CA GLU A 28 -5.88 19.31 -1.90
C GLU A 28 -6.19 19.43 -3.41
N ASP A 29 -5.84 20.55 -4.03
CA ASP A 29 -6.00 20.81 -5.47
C ASP A 29 -5.01 20.02 -6.34
N GLN A 30 -3.99 19.40 -5.75
CA GLN A 30 -2.97 18.62 -6.47
C GLN A 30 -3.38 17.17 -6.74
N GLY A 31 -4.56 16.70 -6.32
CA GLY A 31 -4.96 15.30 -6.51
C GLY A 31 -4.89 14.77 -7.95
N ASN A 32 -5.03 15.66 -8.94
CA ASN A 32 -4.93 15.35 -10.37
C ASN A 32 -3.55 15.59 -10.99
N PHE A 33 -2.56 16.04 -10.21
CA PHE A 33 -1.18 16.18 -10.68
C PHE A 33 -0.61 14.81 -11.06
N ALA A 34 0.04 14.75 -12.23
CA ALA A 34 0.77 13.59 -12.74
C ALA A 34 2.17 14.04 -13.18
N ALA A 35 3.19 13.21 -12.96
CA ALA A 35 4.57 13.58 -13.24
C ALA A 35 4.90 13.68 -14.75
N TRP A 36 4.16 12.97 -15.60
CA TRP A 36 4.25 13.04 -17.06
C TRP A 36 2.90 12.66 -17.69
N GLU A 37 2.75 12.92 -18.98
CA GLU A 37 1.53 12.57 -19.72
C GLU A 37 1.27 11.05 -19.68
N GLY A 38 0.08 10.66 -19.22
CA GLY A 38 -0.31 9.25 -19.06
C GLY A 38 0.18 8.59 -17.77
N ALA A 39 0.92 9.29 -16.91
CA ALA A 39 1.23 8.80 -15.56
C ALA A 39 -0.03 8.74 -14.68
N MET A 40 0.00 7.90 -13.64
CA MET A 40 -1.01 7.99 -12.57
C MET A 40 -0.89 9.34 -11.86
N THR A 41 -2.04 9.91 -11.49
CA THR A 41 -2.09 11.09 -10.64
C THR A 41 -1.81 10.74 -9.18
N PHE A 42 -1.64 11.73 -8.30
CA PHE A 42 -1.57 11.46 -6.86
C PHE A 42 -2.79 10.66 -6.37
N LYS A 43 -4.01 11.09 -6.72
CA LYS A 43 -5.24 10.34 -6.40
C LYS A 43 -5.18 8.92 -6.96
N GLY A 44 -4.79 8.77 -8.23
CA GLY A 44 -4.69 7.46 -8.88
C GLY A 44 -3.70 6.52 -8.19
N LEU A 45 -2.55 7.02 -7.73
CA LEU A 45 -1.57 6.22 -6.99
C LEU A 45 -2.11 5.79 -5.61
N LEU A 46 -2.86 6.65 -4.92
CA LEU A 46 -3.50 6.28 -3.65
C LEU A 46 -4.59 5.22 -3.84
N ASP A 47 -5.47 5.40 -4.83
CA ASP A 47 -6.49 4.40 -5.19
C ASP A 47 -5.86 3.05 -5.53
N HIS A 48 -4.75 3.07 -6.27
CA HIS A 48 -3.99 1.89 -6.65
C HIS A 48 -3.35 1.19 -5.44
N LEU A 49 -2.73 1.93 -4.52
CA LEU A 49 -2.15 1.37 -3.29
C LEU A 49 -3.23 0.77 -2.36
N SER A 50 -4.32 1.49 -2.13
CA SER A 50 -5.45 0.99 -1.33
C SER A 50 -6.02 -0.30 -1.94
N SER A 51 -6.40 -0.26 -3.22
CA SER A 51 -7.04 -1.41 -3.86
C SER A 51 -6.12 -2.62 -4.02
N SER A 52 -4.84 -2.42 -4.33
CA SER A 52 -3.87 -3.52 -4.42
C SER A 52 -3.64 -4.19 -3.06
N SER A 53 -3.50 -3.42 -1.98
CA SER A 53 -3.33 -3.97 -0.63
C SER A 53 -4.55 -4.78 -0.18
N ARG A 54 -5.77 -4.27 -0.39
CA ARG A 54 -7.02 -5.00 -0.13
C ARG A 54 -7.12 -6.28 -0.96
N ARG A 55 -6.79 -6.22 -2.26
CA ARG A 55 -6.78 -7.38 -3.16
C ARG A 55 -5.80 -8.46 -2.71
N MET A 56 -4.57 -8.09 -2.37
CA MET A 56 -3.56 -9.06 -1.88
C MET A 56 -3.98 -9.67 -0.55
N ARG A 57 -4.57 -8.89 0.37
CA ARG A 57 -5.18 -9.42 1.60
C ARG A 57 -6.24 -10.48 1.29
N SER A 58 -7.19 -10.20 0.40
CA SER A 58 -8.21 -11.17 0.02
C SER A 58 -7.60 -12.45 -0.55
N MET A 59 -6.60 -12.34 -1.44
CA MET A 59 -5.90 -13.52 -1.98
C MET A 59 -5.25 -14.36 -0.88
N MET A 60 -4.54 -13.74 0.06
CA MET A 60 -3.89 -14.43 1.19
C MET A 60 -4.92 -15.09 2.13
N ALA A 61 -6.10 -14.48 2.28
CA ALA A 61 -7.22 -15.04 3.01
C ALA A 61 -7.98 -16.15 2.24
N GLY A 62 -7.63 -16.42 0.98
CA GLY A 62 -8.36 -17.36 0.12
C GLY A 62 -9.73 -16.85 -0.33
N GLN A 63 -9.94 -15.53 -0.27
CA GLN A 63 -11.17 -14.85 -0.63
C GLN A 63 -11.06 -14.26 -2.04
N LYS A 64 -12.20 -14.13 -2.73
CA LYS A 64 -12.24 -13.42 -4.00
C LYS A 64 -12.02 -11.92 -3.77
N PRO A 65 -11.12 -11.26 -4.51
CA PRO A 65 -10.97 -9.82 -4.41
C PRO A 65 -12.20 -9.08 -4.93
N GLU A 66 -12.61 -8.05 -4.19
CA GLU A 66 -13.64 -7.12 -4.64
C GLU A 66 -13.09 -6.19 -5.74
N PRO A 67 -13.93 -5.77 -6.70
CA PRO A 67 -13.56 -4.75 -7.67
C PRO A 67 -13.17 -3.43 -6.98
N ALA A 68 -12.08 -2.83 -7.42
CA ALA A 68 -11.70 -1.50 -6.96
C ALA A 68 -12.68 -0.46 -7.51
N GLN A 69 -13.18 0.42 -6.65
CA GLN A 69 -13.88 1.62 -7.07
C GLN A 69 -12.92 2.81 -6.91
N PRO A 70 -12.77 3.66 -7.94
CA PRO A 70 -11.94 4.85 -7.84
C PRO A 70 -12.60 5.86 -6.89
N SER A 71 -11.81 6.54 -6.07
CA SER A 71 -12.32 7.60 -5.21
C SER A 71 -12.82 8.79 -6.02
N ALA A 72 -13.90 9.43 -5.58
CA ALA A 72 -14.48 10.59 -6.25
C ALA A 72 -13.62 11.86 -6.08
N SER A 73 -12.78 11.90 -5.05
CA SER A 73 -11.92 13.05 -4.71
C SER A 73 -10.58 12.64 -4.12
N PHE A 74 -9.64 13.57 -4.04
CA PHE A 74 -8.34 13.31 -3.42
C PHE A 74 -8.48 13.07 -1.90
N ALA A 75 -9.32 13.84 -1.23
CA ALA A 75 -9.70 13.62 0.17
C ALA A 75 -10.22 12.21 0.42
N GLU A 76 -11.08 11.69 -0.44
CA GLU A 76 -11.60 10.33 -0.31
C GLU A 76 -10.50 9.28 -0.50
N ALA A 77 -9.59 9.48 -1.45
CA ALA A 77 -8.44 8.58 -1.63
C ALA A 77 -7.49 8.61 -0.42
N LYS A 78 -7.26 9.78 0.18
CA LYS A 78 -6.50 9.93 1.45
C LYS A 78 -7.20 9.20 2.60
N ALA A 79 -8.52 9.36 2.72
CA ALA A 79 -9.31 8.71 3.76
C ALA A 79 -9.30 7.18 3.62
N ALA A 80 -9.38 6.65 2.40
CA ALA A 80 -9.24 5.21 2.13
C ALA A 80 -7.88 4.68 2.59
N MET A 81 -6.79 5.41 2.33
CA MET A 81 -5.45 5.03 2.79
C MET A 81 -5.32 5.00 4.31
N GLN A 82 -5.93 5.96 5.00
CA GLN A 82 -5.98 6.03 6.46
C GLN A 82 -6.81 4.88 7.05
N HIS A 83 -7.97 4.59 6.45
CA HIS A 83 -8.86 3.51 6.86
C HIS A 83 -8.21 2.12 6.69
N ASP A 84 -7.60 1.87 5.53
CA ASP A 84 -7.03 0.56 5.21
C ASP A 84 -5.78 0.24 6.01
N ALA A 85 -5.02 1.25 6.46
CA ALA A 85 -3.73 1.05 7.16
C ALA A 85 -3.83 0.12 8.38
N PRO A 86 -4.71 0.36 9.38
CA PRO A 86 -4.87 -0.54 10.53
C PRO A 86 -5.43 -1.91 10.15
N GLU A 87 -6.32 -2.01 9.16
CA GLU A 87 -6.89 -3.30 8.74
C GLU A 87 -5.82 -4.21 8.12
N ILE A 88 -5.03 -3.66 7.20
CA ILE A 88 -3.94 -4.39 6.56
C ILE A 88 -2.85 -4.72 7.57
N GLY A 89 -2.46 -3.75 8.41
CA GLY A 89 -1.46 -3.97 9.46
C GLY A 89 -1.89 -5.07 10.43
N GLY A 90 -3.14 -5.05 10.87
CA GLY A 90 -3.71 -6.06 11.75
C GLY A 90 -3.74 -7.46 11.12
N PHE A 91 -4.11 -7.54 9.83
CA PHE A 91 -4.06 -8.80 9.09
C PHE A 91 -2.64 -9.35 8.97
N LEU A 92 -1.67 -8.52 8.60
CA LEU A 92 -0.28 -8.97 8.49
C LEU A 92 0.27 -9.45 9.83
N SER A 93 -0.08 -8.74 10.91
CA SER A 93 0.36 -9.05 12.28
C SER A 93 -0.18 -10.39 12.77
N SER A 94 -1.38 -10.80 12.32
CA SER A 94 -1.99 -12.07 12.73
C SER A 94 -1.46 -13.29 11.98
N LEU A 95 -0.65 -13.11 10.93
CA LEU A 95 -0.10 -14.23 10.16
C LEU A 95 0.92 -15.03 10.98
N THR A 96 0.61 -16.31 11.21
CA THR A 96 1.54 -17.27 11.82
C THR A 96 2.55 -17.81 10.81
N GLU A 97 3.59 -18.51 11.29
CA GLU A 97 4.54 -19.22 10.43
C GLU A 97 3.85 -20.24 9.51
N ASP A 98 2.87 -20.98 10.04
CA ASP A 98 2.04 -21.89 9.26
C ASP A 98 1.23 -21.17 8.18
N ASN A 99 0.70 -19.97 8.47
CA ASN A 99 0.03 -19.17 7.45
C ASN A 99 1.01 -18.74 6.37
N LEU A 100 2.20 -18.26 6.75
CA LEU A 100 3.21 -17.74 5.83
C LEU A 100 3.79 -18.80 4.88
N SER A 101 3.83 -20.06 5.31
CA SER A 101 4.28 -21.20 4.49
C SER A 101 3.19 -21.77 3.58
N ARG A 102 1.90 -21.54 3.89
CA ARG A 102 0.78 -21.99 3.07
C ARG A 102 0.82 -21.36 1.68
N THR A 103 0.46 -22.16 0.67
CA THR A 103 0.35 -21.72 -0.72
C THR A 103 -1.10 -21.40 -1.09
N VAL A 104 -1.31 -20.31 -1.82
CA VAL A 104 -2.62 -19.88 -2.33
C VAL A 104 -2.55 -19.58 -3.82
N ALA A 105 -3.68 -19.66 -4.51
CA ALA A 105 -3.80 -19.21 -5.90
C ALA A 105 -3.79 -17.68 -5.96
N ALA A 106 -2.85 -17.11 -6.71
CA ALA A 106 -2.71 -15.69 -6.95
C ALA A 106 -2.56 -15.41 -8.46
N PHE A 107 -2.77 -14.15 -8.88
CA PHE A 107 -2.44 -13.66 -10.22
C PHE A 107 -2.71 -14.63 -11.39
N GLY A 108 -3.98 -14.93 -11.67
CA GLY A 108 -4.33 -15.83 -12.77
C GLY A 108 -4.13 -17.32 -12.47
N GLY A 109 -4.07 -17.71 -11.18
CA GLY A 109 -4.01 -19.10 -10.75
C GLY A 109 -2.60 -19.62 -10.43
N MET A 110 -1.60 -18.74 -10.41
CA MET A 110 -0.26 -19.08 -9.97
C MET A 110 -0.25 -19.42 -8.47
N GLN A 111 0.27 -20.59 -8.13
CA GLN A 111 0.38 -21.05 -6.76
C GLN A 111 1.60 -20.39 -6.09
N MET A 112 1.37 -19.56 -5.08
CA MET A 112 2.42 -18.81 -4.37
C MET A 112 2.31 -18.98 -2.85
N PRO A 113 3.44 -19.10 -2.12
CA PRO A 113 3.41 -19.05 -0.67
C PRO A 113 2.98 -17.66 -0.20
N ILE A 114 2.21 -17.58 0.88
CA ILE A 114 1.72 -16.31 1.44
C ILE A 114 2.88 -15.37 1.77
N SER A 115 3.99 -15.90 2.30
CA SER A 115 5.21 -15.10 2.54
C SER A 115 5.73 -14.36 1.30
N ALA A 116 5.69 -14.98 0.12
CA ALA A 116 6.08 -14.31 -1.12
C ALA A 116 5.09 -13.21 -1.54
N LEU A 117 3.78 -13.42 -1.29
CA LEU A 117 2.77 -12.40 -1.52
C LEU A 117 2.94 -11.20 -0.59
N VAL A 118 3.22 -11.43 0.70
CA VAL A 118 3.51 -10.35 1.66
C VAL A 118 4.78 -9.58 1.26
N ALA A 119 5.84 -10.28 0.86
CA ALA A 119 7.06 -9.62 0.39
C ALA A 119 6.80 -8.74 -0.85
N GLY A 120 6.09 -9.28 -1.85
CA GLY A 120 5.71 -8.52 -3.04
C GLY A 120 4.79 -7.34 -2.73
N MET A 121 3.89 -7.47 -1.75
CA MET A 121 3.05 -6.38 -1.26
C MET A 121 3.89 -5.23 -0.67
N LEU A 122 4.92 -5.55 0.11
CA LEU A 122 5.83 -4.55 0.67
C LEU A 122 6.66 -3.86 -0.41
N GLU A 123 7.22 -4.61 -1.35
CA GLU A 123 7.99 -4.06 -2.47
C GLU A 123 7.13 -3.12 -3.32
N HIS A 124 5.87 -3.51 -3.58
CA HIS A 124 4.89 -2.73 -4.31
C HIS A 124 4.51 -1.41 -3.60
N GLU A 125 4.27 -1.47 -2.29
CA GLU A 125 4.03 -0.27 -1.45
C GLU A 125 5.22 0.69 -1.52
N ILE A 126 6.44 0.19 -1.31
CA ILE A 126 7.67 1.00 -1.33
C ILE A 126 7.90 1.62 -2.71
N HIS A 127 7.67 0.86 -3.78
CA HIS A 127 7.84 1.32 -5.16
C HIS A 127 6.93 2.52 -5.47
N HIS A 128 5.62 2.40 -5.28
CA HIS A 128 4.68 3.49 -5.60
C HIS A 128 4.78 4.64 -4.60
N LYS A 129 5.10 4.38 -3.33
CA LYS A 129 5.44 5.44 -2.38
C LYS A 129 6.65 6.25 -2.86
N GLY A 130 7.65 5.62 -3.46
CA GLY A 130 8.79 6.30 -4.08
C GLY A 130 8.36 7.26 -5.20
N GLN A 131 7.39 6.87 -6.03
CA GLN A 131 6.82 7.73 -7.06
C GLN A 131 6.12 8.95 -6.45
N ILE A 132 5.30 8.74 -5.42
CA ILE A 132 4.63 9.82 -4.67
C ILE A 132 5.66 10.78 -4.07
N TRP A 133 6.78 10.27 -3.52
CA TRP A 133 7.86 11.10 -2.98
C TRP A 133 8.48 12.01 -4.04
N MET A 134 8.73 11.47 -5.23
CA MET A 134 9.27 12.26 -6.34
C MET A 134 8.25 13.32 -6.77
N MET A 135 7.00 12.93 -6.95
CA MET A 135 5.91 13.84 -7.33
C MET A 135 5.73 14.98 -6.32
N ALA A 136 5.81 14.69 -5.02
CA ALA A 136 5.72 15.70 -3.97
C ALA A 136 6.81 16.77 -4.12
N ARG A 137 8.05 16.35 -4.41
CA ARG A 137 9.15 17.30 -4.66
C ARG A 137 8.94 18.14 -5.91
N MET A 138 8.32 17.59 -6.96
CA MET A 138 8.02 18.33 -8.18
C MET A 138 7.07 19.52 -7.94
N ILE A 139 6.18 19.40 -6.95
CA ILE A 139 5.26 20.47 -6.55
C ILE A 139 5.78 21.29 -5.35
N GLY A 140 7.07 21.14 -4.99
CA GLY A 140 7.70 21.92 -3.92
C GLY A 140 7.41 21.43 -2.49
N VAL A 141 6.77 20.27 -2.30
CA VAL A 141 6.53 19.67 -0.99
C VAL A 141 7.71 18.75 -0.63
N GLN A 142 8.33 18.99 0.53
CA GLN A 142 9.41 18.15 1.03
C GLN A 142 8.83 16.90 1.73
N PRO A 143 9.15 15.69 1.25
CA PRO A 143 8.71 14.48 1.93
C PRO A 143 9.43 14.25 3.27
N PRO A 144 8.80 13.55 4.23
CA PRO A 144 9.45 13.12 5.45
C PRO A 144 10.46 11.99 5.17
N MET A 145 11.07 11.45 6.24
CA MET A 145 11.85 10.23 6.16
C MET A 145 11.09 9.11 5.43
N PHE A 146 11.81 8.29 4.67
CA PHE A 146 11.19 7.32 3.76
C PHE A 146 10.39 6.21 4.47
N ALA A 147 10.61 6.02 5.77
CA ALA A 147 9.84 5.18 6.67
C ALA A 147 9.74 5.89 8.02
N ARG A 148 8.61 5.73 8.70
CA ARG A 148 8.44 6.21 10.07
C ARG A 148 9.17 5.22 11.00
N LEU A 149 10.22 5.70 11.65
CA LEU A 149 10.90 4.97 12.70
C LEU A 149 10.07 5.17 13.98
N GLY A 150 9.82 4.07 14.69
CA GLY A 150 9.16 4.12 16.01
C GLY A 150 9.97 4.89 17.02
#